data_AF-A0A183JKB7-F1
#
_entry.id   AF-A0A183JKB7-F1
#
_cell.length_a   1.000
_cell.length_b   1.000
_cell.length_c   1.000
_cell.angle_alpha   90.00
_cell.angle_beta   90.00
_cell.angle_gamma   90.00
#
_symmetry.space_group_name_H-M   'P 1'
#
loop_
_entity.id
_entity.type
_entity.pdbx_description
1 polymer ?
#
loop_
_entity_poly.entity_id
_entity_poly.type
_entity_poly.pdbx_seq_one_letter_code
_entity_poly.pdbx_strand_id
1 'polypeptide(L)'
;MKVNLKNQWTTGQTALYRFNTAFLRDTDELNHLKITVNDKFQALQDLLKEEGITMNDNWKVIKEALTSICQDVLGCKKQHHKERISIKTCARFKNKRKKDNN
;
A
#
# COMPACT_ATOMS: atom_id res chain seq x y z
N MET A 1 -40.57 -6.41 14.39
CA MET A 1 -39.48 -5.39 14.48
C MET A 1 -38.18 -5.90 15.12
N LYS A 2 -38.23 -6.73 16.18
CA LYS A 2 -37.05 -7.20 16.94
C LYS A 2 -35.98 -7.98 16.14
N VAL A 3 -36.38 -8.68 15.08
CA VAL A 3 -35.47 -9.50 14.23
C VAL A 3 -34.55 -8.62 13.36
N ASN A 4 -35.03 -7.46 12.89
CA ASN A 4 -34.23 -6.57 12.04
C ASN A 4 -33.06 -5.91 12.78
N LEU A 5 -33.26 -5.53 14.05
CA LEU A 5 -32.17 -4.97 14.86
C LEU A 5 -31.07 -5.99 15.12
N LYS A 6 -31.42 -7.25 15.40
CA LYS A 6 -30.46 -8.33 15.60
C LYS A 6 -29.63 -8.56 14.33
N ASN A 7 -30.28 -8.52 13.16
CA ASN A 7 -29.60 -8.66 11.87
C ASN A 7 -28.66 -7.48 11.57
N GLN A 8 -29.07 -6.24 11.89
CA GLN A 8 -28.22 -5.05 11.73
C GLN A 8 -27.00 -5.08 12.67
N TRP A 9 -27.19 -5.50 13.92
CA TRP A 9 -26.12 -5.68 14.88
C TRP A 9 -25.09 -6.73 14.41
N THR A 10 -25.55 -7.89 13.97
CA THR A 10 -24.66 -8.94 13.42
C THR A 10 -23.95 -8.48 12.15
N THR A 11 -24.62 -7.68 11.31
CA THR A 11 -24.01 -7.08 10.11
C THR A 11 -22.92 -6.07 10.48
N GLY A 12 -23.15 -5.22 11.50
CA GLY A 12 -22.16 -4.27 12.01
C GLY A 12 -20.93 -4.95 12.60
N GLN A 13 -21.12 -6.01 13.38
CA GLN A 13 -20.00 -6.81 13.91
C GLN A 13 -19.17 -7.44 12.79
N THR A 14 -19.82 -7.96 11.76
CA THR A 14 -19.13 -8.54 10.59
C THR A 14 -18.32 -7.49 9.83
N ALA A 15 -18.87 -6.28 9.68
CA ALA A 15 -18.17 -5.17 9.03
C ALA A 15 -16.94 -4.72 9.83
N LEU A 16 -17.06 -4.60 11.16
CA LEU A 16 -15.96 -4.24 12.05
C LEU A 16 -14.84 -5.29 12.04
N TYR A 17 -15.21 -6.58 12.10
CA TYR A 17 -14.25 -7.68 12.02
C TYR A 17 -13.46 -7.64 10.71
N ARG A 18 -14.15 -7.48 9.57
CA ARG A 18 -13.50 -7.37 8.25
C ARG A 18 -12.57 -6.17 8.16
N PHE A 19 -12.99 -5.03 8.71
CA PHE A 19 -12.17 -3.82 8.76
C PHE A 19 -10.88 -4.05 9.58
N ASN A 20 -11.00 -4.63 10.77
CA ASN A 20 -9.85 -4.90 11.64
C ASN A 20 -8.88 -5.90 11.01
N THR A 21 -9.37 -6.97 10.38
CA THR A 21 -8.51 -7.94 9.69
C THR A 21 -7.80 -7.33 8.48
N ALA A 22 -8.47 -6.47 7.71
CA ALA A 22 -7.84 -5.76 6.60
C ALA A 22 -6.75 -4.80 7.10
N PHE A 23 -7.05 -4.01 8.13
CA PHE A 23 -6.11 -3.06 8.73
C PHE A 23 -4.85 -3.73 9.30
N LEU A 24 -5.02 -4.88 9.98
CA LEU A 24 -3.88 -5.67 10.47
C LEU A 24 -3.00 -6.19 9.33
N ARG A 25 -3.60 -6.71 8.25
CA ARG A 25 -2.85 -7.14 7.06
C ARG A 25 -2.06 -6.01 6.41
N ASP A 26 -2.67 -4.82 6.29
CA ASP A 26 -1.99 -3.65 5.74
C ASP A 26 -0.81 -3.22 6.64
N THR A 27 -0.94 -3.40 7.96
CA THR A 27 0.12 -3.13 8.95
C THR A 27 1.28 -4.12 8.82
N ASP A 28 0.99 -5.41 8.67
CA ASP A 28 2.00 -6.45 8.45
C ASP A 28 2.77 -6.22 7.13
N GLU A 29 2.08 -5.83 6.06
CA GLU A 29 2.70 -5.48 4.78
C GLU A 29 3.61 -4.24 4.91
N LEU A 30 3.18 -3.22 5.66
CA LEU A 30 3.98 -2.03 5.92
C LEU A 30 5.25 -2.35 6.71
N ASN A 31 5.17 -3.24 7.70
CA ASN A 31 6.33 -3.70 8.46
C ASN A 31 7.32 -4.47 7.58
N HIS A 32 6.81 -5.33 6.68
CA HIS A 32 7.65 -6.02 5.69
C HIS A 32 8.40 -5.04 4.79
N LEU A 33 7.71 -4.02 4.25
CA LEU A 33 8.32 -2.98 3.42
C LEU A 33 9.38 -2.19 4.18
N LYS A 34 9.12 -1.87 5.46
CA LYS A 34 10.08 -1.18 6.33
C LYS A 34 11.35 -2.00 6.50
N ILE A 35 11.24 -3.30 6.73
CA ILE A 35 12.40 -4.21 6.85
C ILE A 35 13.17 -4.25 5.53
N THR A 36 12.50 -4.50 4.41
CA THR A 36 13.15 -4.56 3.08
C THR A 36 13.89 -3.28 2.72
N VAL A 37 13.30 -2.11 3.01
CA VAL A 37 13.97 -0.82 2.77
C VAL A 37 15.17 -0.65 3.68
N ASN A 38 15.07 -1.03 4.95
CA ASN A 38 16.17 -0.93 5.90
C ASN A 38 17.36 -1.81 5.51
N ASP A 39 17.10 -3.06 5.12
CA ASP A 39 18.14 -4.01 4.69
C ASP A 39 18.86 -3.51 3.43
N LYS A 40 18.10 -3.00 2.44
CA LYS A 40 18.68 -2.43 1.22
C LYS A 40 19.46 -1.14 1.51
N PHE A 41 19.00 -0.30 2.43
CA PHE A 41 19.74 0.90 2.84
C PHE A 41 21.05 0.55 3.54
N GLN A 42 21.06 -0.49 4.36
CA GLN A 42 22.28 -0.99 5.00
C GLN A 42 23.29 -1.47 3.95
N ALA A 43 22.84 -2.26 2.97
CA ALA A 43 23.68 -2.70 1.85
C ALA A 43 24.30 -1.52 1.06
N LEU A 44 23.54 -0.44 0.88
CA LEU A 44 24.07 0.78 0.25
C LEU A 44 25.12 1.47 1.10
N GLN A 45 24.93 1.56 2.42
CA GLN A 45 25.96 2.12 3.29
C GLN A 45 27.25 1.31 3.24
N ASP A 46 27.16 0.00 3.17
CA ASP A 46 28.33 -0.88 3.15
C ASP A 46 29.07 -0.78 1.80
N LEU A 47 28.33 -0.70 0.68
CA LEU A 47 28.90 -0.41 -0.64
C LEU A 47 29.66 0.93 -0.66
N LEU A 48 29.08 1.98 -0.07
CA LEU A 48 29.71 3.31 -0.01
C LEU A 48 30.97 3.33 0.86
N LYS A 49 31.07 2.47 1.88
CA LYS A 49 32.29 2.31 2.67
C LYS A 49 33.39 1.59 1.90
N GLU A 50 33.03 0.57 1.09
CA GLU A 50 33.99 -0.15 0.25
C GLU A 50 34.52 0.69 -0.91
N GLU A 51 33.66 1.48 -1.56
CA GLU A 51 34.01 2.15 -2.82
C GLU A 51 34.85 3.43 -2.62
N GLY A 52 35.01 3.92 -1.38
CA GLY A 52 35.92 5.03 -1.06
C GLY A 52 35.64 6.34 -1.81
N ILE A 53 34.41 6.48 -2.32
CA ILE A 53 34.01 7.55 -3.24
C ILE A 53 34.01 8.89 -2.50
N THR A 54 34.47 9.95 -3.17
CA THR A 54 34.55 11.30 -2.58
C THR A 54 33.16 11.86 -2.28
N MET A 55 33.04 12.71 -1.25
CA MET A 55 31.76 13.10 -0.64
C MET A 55 30.71 13.69 -1.61
N ASN A 56 31.13 14.27 -2.74
CA ASN A 56 30.23 14.80 -3.77
C ASN A 56 29.66 13.71 -4.70
N ASP A 57 30.49 12.75 -5.10
CA ASP A 57 30.06 11.61 -5.91
C ASP A 57 29.21 10.63 -5.08
N ASN A 58 29.47 10.52 -3.77
CA ASN A 58 28.63 9.80 -2.81
C ASN A 58 27.18 10.27 -2.83
N TRP A 59 26.94 11.59 -2.86
CA TRP A 59 25.58 12.13 -2.83
C TRP A 59 24.79 11.77 -4.10
N LYS A 60 25.46 11.68 -5.25
CA LYS A 60 24.82 11.26 -6.51
C LYS A 60 24.46 9.77 -6.46
N VAL A 61 25.40 8.92 -6.04
CA VAL A 61 25.20 7.47 -5.91
C VAL A 61 24.08 7.14 -4.90
N ILE A 62 24.07 7.81 -3.74
CA ILE A 62 23.01 7.65 -2.72
C ILE A 62 21.63 8.01 -3.29
N LYS A 63 21.54 9.11 -4.03
CA LYS A 63 20.27 9.61 -4.57
C LYS A 63 19.73 8.70 -5.66
N GLU A 64 20.61 8.18 -6.53
CA GLU A 64 20.24 7.19 -7.57
C GLU A 64 19.82 5.86 -6.94
N ALA A 65 20.55 5.39 -5.93
CA ALA A 65 20.24 4.13 -5.25
C ALA A 65 18.95 4.20 -4.42
N LEU A 66 18.71 5.29 -3.69
CA LEU A 66 17.43 5.53 -3.01
C LEU A 66 16.27 5.61 -4.01
N THR A 67 16.49 6.24 -5.17
CA THR A 67 15.47 6.31 -6.23
C THR A 67 15.16 4.91 -6.78
N SER A 68 16.18 4.08 -7.00
CA SER A 68 16.03 2.70 -7.44
C SER A 68 15.28 1.85 -6.40
N ILE A 69 15.64 1.92 -5.11
CA ILE A 69 14.92 1.22 -4.05
C ILE A 69 13.46 1.68 -3.99
N CYS A 70 13.20 2.99 -4.06
CA CYS A 70 11.83 3.52 -4.07
C CYS A 70 11.04 3.00 -5.29
N GLN A 71 11.65 2.97 -6.47
CA GLN A 71 11.02 2.45 -7.69
C GLN A 71 10.76 0.96 -7.63
N ASP A 72 11.65 0.18 -7.02
CA ASP A 72 11.52 -1.26 -6.88
C ASP A 72 10.43 -1.60 -5.85
N VAL A 73 10.44 -0.92 -4.71
CA VAL A 73 9.45 -1.07 -3.63
C VAL A 73 8.06 -0.58 -4.06
N LEU A 74 7.97 0.55 -4.78
CA LEU A 74 6.70 1.08 -5.31
C LEU A 74 6.26 0.35 -6.59
N GLY A 75 7.19 -0.13 -7.40
CA GLY A 75 6.98 -0.86 -8.65
C GLY A 75 6.39 -2.25 -8.40
N CYS A 76 6.85 -2.93 -7.36
CA CYS A 76 6.28 -4.21 -6.90
C CYS A 76 4.78 -4.11 -6.55
N LYS A 77 4.29 -2.97 -6.05
CA LYS A 77 2.86 -2.80 -5.71
C LYS A 77 1.93 -2.70 -6.92
N LYS A 78 2.45 -2.44 -8.13
CA LYS A 78 1.61 -2.33 -9.34
C LYS A 78 1.19 -3.69 -9.92
N GLN A 79 1.84 -4.79 -9.55
CA GLN A 79 1.59 -6.09 -10.17
C GLN A 79 0.53 -6.94 -9.46
N HIS A 80 0.14 -6.60 -8.23
CA HIS A 80 -0.89 -7.35 -7.47
C HIS A 80 -2.18 -6.57 -7.17
N HIS A 81 -2.34 -5.36 -7.70
CA HIS A 81 -3.59 -4.60 -7.53
C HIS A 81 -4.22 -4.10 -8.83
N LYS A 82 -3.82 -4.69 -9.97
CA LYS A 82 -4.42 -4.37 -11.28
C LYS A 82 -5.56 -5.29 -11.69
N GLU A 83 -6.10 -6.09 -10.77
CA GLU A 83 -7.38 -6.72 -11.00
C GLU A 83 -8.35 -6.44 -9.84
N ARG A 84 -9.38 -5.65 -10.19
CA ARG A 84 -10.77 -5.95 -9.83
C ARG A 84 -11.48 -5.16 -8.72
N ILE A 85 -11.10 -3.91 -8.40
CA ILE A 85 -12.01 -3.05 -7.59
C ILE A 85 -12.38 -1.70 -8.22
N SER A 86 -11.57 -1.09 -9.09
CA SER A 86 -11.84 0.32 -9.46
C SER A 86 -12.89 0.53 -10.57
N ILE A 87 -12.98 -0.32 -11.59
CA ILE A 87 -13.83 0.02 -12.76
C ILE A 87 -15.33 -0.29 -12.52
N LYS A 88 -15.66 -1.48 -11.98
CA LYS A 88 -17.08 -1.89 -11.81
C LYS A 88 -17.78 -1.16 -10.66
N THR A 89 -17.04 -0.78 -9.62
CA THR A 89 -17.56 -0.03 -8.47
C THR A 89 -17.75 1.45 -8.82
N CYS A 90 -16.80 2.06 -9.53
CA CYS A 90 -16.89 3.48 -9.94
C CYS A 90 -18.05 3.72 -10.93
N ALA A 91 -18.33 2.78 -11.84
CA ALA A 91 -19.48 2.86 -12.75
C ALA A 91 -20.84 2.82 -12.04
N ARG A 92 -20.97 2.05 -10.95
CA ARG A 92 -22.23 1.94 -10.18
C ARG A 92 -22.61 3.22 -9.45
N PHE A 93 -21.63 4.00 -8.98
CA PHE A 93 -21.90 5.29 -8.33
C PHE A 93 -22.25 6.40 -9.32
N LYS A 94 -21.67 6.39 -10.53
CA LYS A 94 -22.01 7.37 -11.59
C LYS A 94 -23.42 7.15 -12.16
N ASN A 95 -23.87 5.91 -12.29
CA ASN A 95 -25.20 5.61 -12.83
C ASN A 95 -26.37 5.89 -11.86
N LYS A 96 -26.14 5.91 -10.54
CA LYS A 96 -27.16 6.37 -9.58
C LYS A 96 -27.36 7.90 -9.66
N ARG A 97 -26.27 8.67 -9.73
CA ARG A 97 -26.35 10.14 -9.80
C ARG A 97 -27.00 10.70 -11.07
N LYS A 98 -27.03 9.93 -12.17
CA LYS A 98 -27.72 10.33 -13.42
C LYS A 98 -29.23 10.00 -13.41
N LYS A 99 -29.70 9.14 -12.51
CA LYS A 99 -31.12 8.77 -12.42
C LYS A 99 -31.94 9.71 -11.55
N ASP A 100 -31.28 10.46 -10.65
CA ASP A 100 -31.95 11.36 -9.72
C ASP A 100 -32.05 12.81 -10.24
N ASN A 101 -31.53 13.09 -11.44
CA ASN A 101 -31.48 14.42 -12.07
C ASN A 101 -32.25 14.51 -13.41
N ASN A 102 -33.21 13.63 -13.66
CA ASN A 102 -34.15 13.75 -14.78
C ASN A 102 -35.56 13.35 -14.40
#